data_AF-A0A843KKI9-F1
#
_entry.id   AF-A0A843KKI9-F1
#
_cell.length_a   1.000
_cell.length_b   1.000
_cell.length_c   1.000
_cell.angle_alpha   90.00
_cell.angle_beta   90.00
_cell.angle_gamma   90.00
#
_symmetry.space_group_name_H-M   'P 1'
#
loop_
_entity.id
_entity.type
_entity.pdbx_description
1 polymer ?
#
loop_
_entity_poly.entity_id
_entity_poly.type
_entity_poly.pdbx_seq_one_letter_code
_entity_poly.pdbx_strand_id
1 'polypeptide(L)' 'MGFRQIKVGNCFMEIKGLNDLFQEYFDKGKTPDEIVGMEMINDLRKQNFIPEDVEDLYDEALLDEYGVYFSTRKKGHR' A
#
# COMPACT_ATOMS: atom_id res chain seq x y z
N MET A 1 0.85 15.43 -0.27
CA MET A 1 0.17 14.24 -0.86
C MET A 1 0.76 13.99 -2.23
N GLY A 2 1.53 12.90 -2.37
CA GLY A 2 2.11 12.47 -3.64
C GLY A 2 1.31 11.33 -4.30
N PHE A 3 1.72 10.95 -5.50
CA PHE A 3 1.25 9.75 -6.19
C PHE A 3 2.37 8.72 -6.21
N ARG A 4 2.01 7.44 -6.09
CA ARG A 4 2.93 6.32 -6.29
C ARG A 4 2.33 5.37 -7.31
N GLN A 5 3.11 5.00 -8.31
CA GLN A 5 2.72 3.97 -9.25
C GLN A 5 2.98 2.59 -8.64
N ILE A 6 2.00 1.69 -8.75
CA ILE A 6 2.12 0.28 -8.37
C ILE A 6 1.59 -0.61 -9.49
N LYS A 7 2.01 -1.87 -9.52
CA LYS A 7 1.49 -2.86 -10.46
C LYS A 7 0.30 -3.60 -9.82
N VAL A 8 -0.89 -3.47 -10.41
CA VAL A 8 -2.11 -4.17 -9.99
C VAL A 8 -2.52 -5.13 -11.10
N GLY A 9 -2.43 -6.44 -10.84
CA GLY A 9 -2.56 -7.46 -11.88
C GLY A 9 -1.56 -7.21 -13.02
N ASN A 10 -2.06 -6.89 -14.22
CA ASN A 10 -1.25 -6.60 -15.41
C ASN A 10 -1.13 -5.10 -15.75
N CYS A 11 -1.71 -4.22 -14.94
CA CYS A 11 -1.75 -2.78 -15.18
C CYS A 11 -0.90 -2.02 -14.17
N PHE A 12 -0.39 -0.85 -14.57
CA PHE A 12 0.23 0.10 -13.64
C PHE A 12 -0.80 1.15 -13.25
N MET A 13 -1.02 1.30 -11.94
CA MET A 13 -2.00 2.23 -11.37
C MET A 13 -1.29 3.32 -10.56
N GLU A 14 -1.72 4.56 -10.72
CA GLU A 14 -1.26 5.67 -9.87
C GLU A 14 -2.17 5.80 -8.65
N ILE A 15 -1.60 5.63 -7.46
CA ILE A 15 -2.31 5.69 -6.19
C ILE A 15 -1.93 6.96 -5.46
N LYS A 16 -2.91 7.83 -5.21
CA LYS A 16 -2.76 9.04 -4.42
C LYS A 16 -2.65 8.70 -2.94
N GLY A 17 -1.66 9.28 -2.26
CA GLY A 17 -1.50 9.17 -0.80
C GLY A 17 -0.88 7.87 -0.31
N LEU A 18 -0.42 6.98 -1.20
CA LEU A 18 0.11 5.67 -0.81
C LEU A 18 1.36 5.76 0.07
N ASN A 19 2.28 6.67 -0.23
CA ASN A 19 3.48 6.89 0.58
C ASN A 19 3.14 7.38 1.99
N ASP A 20 2.14 8.26 2.11
CA ASP A 20 1.71 8.83 3.38
C ASP A 20 1.09 7.72 4.26
N LEU A 21 0.26 6.85 3.66
CA LEU A 21 -0.31 5.67 4.33
C LEU A 21 0.77 4.68 4.80
N PHE A 22 1.75 4.38 3.93
CA PHE A 22 2.83 3.45 4.27
C PHE A 22 3.70 3.98 5.39
N GLN A 23 3.99 5.28 5.38
CA GLN A 23 4.70 5.93 6.47
C GLN A 23 3.90 5.86 7.77
N GLU A 24 2.60 6.15 7.75
CA GLU A 24 1.74 6.06 8.94
C GLU A 24 1.75 4.65 9.55
N TYR A 25 1.65 3.61 8.71
CA TYR A 25 1.67 2.22 9.19
C TYR A 25 3.03 1.86 9.77
N PHE A 26 4.12 2.28 9.12
CA PHE A 26 5.48 2.06 9.62
C PHE A 26 5.74 2.78 10.94
N ASP A 27 5.33 4.04 11.07
CA ASP A 27 5.48 4.85 12.28
C ASP A 27 4.67 4.27 13.46
N LYS A 28 3.56 3.58 13.18
CA LYS A 28 2.79 2.79 14.17
C LYS A 28 3.40 1.43 14.49
N GLY A 29 4.48 1.04 13.83
CA GLY A 29 5.15 -0.24 14.02
C GLY A 29 4.40 -1.44 13.43
N LYS A 30 3.40 -1.23 12.56
CA LYS A 30 2.70 -2.33 11.89
C LYS A 30 3.68 -3.06 10.96
N THR A 31 3.82 -4.36 11.14
CA THR A 31 4.62 -5.20 10.23
C THR A 31 3.77 -5.68 9.05
N PRO A 32 4.38 -6.08 7.91
CA PRO A 32 3.63 -6.62 6.77
C PRO A 32 2.72 -7.80 7.12
N ASP A 33 3.12 -8.63 8.10
CA ASP A 33 2.35 -9.79 8.55
C ASP A 33 1.12 -9.41 9.41
N GLU A 34 1.08 -8.19 9.95
CA GLU A 34 -0.02 -7.68 10.78
C GLU A 34 -1.05 -6.89 9.98
N ILE A 35 -0.78 -6.61 8.70
CA ILE A 35 -1.64 -5.79 7.85
C ILE A 35 -2.55 -6.68 7.02
N VAL A 36 -3.82 -6.32 7.00
CA VAL A 36 -4.80 -6.84 6.05
C VAL A 36 -4.91 -5.81 4.93
N GLY A 37 -4.63 -6.17 3.68
CA GLY A 37 -4.63 -5.18 2.58
C GLY A 37 -6.02 -4.59 2.34
N MET A 38 -7.10 -5.26 2.74
CA MET A 38 -8.44 -4.66 2.77
C MET A 38 -8.58 -3.44 3.70
N GLU A 39 -7.80 -3.35 4.79
CA GLU A 39 -7.71 -2.11 5.58
C GLU A 39 -7.09 -0.98 4.76
N MET A 40 -6.03 -1.27 4.01
CA MET A 40 -5.38 -0.30 3.12
C MET A 40 -6.32 0.16 2.00
N ILE A 41 -7.07 -0.76 1.39
CA ILE A 41 -8.05 -0.43 0.35
C ILE A 41 -9.08 0.56 0.88
N ASN A 42 -9.62 0.32 2.09
CA ASN A 42 -10.58 1.22 2.73
C ASN A 42 -10.01 2.61 3.00
N ASP A 43 -8.74 2.70 3.42
CA ASP A 43 -8.06 3.98 3.61
C ASP A 43 -7.80 4.71 2.29
N LEU A 44 -7.41 4.00 1.24
CA LEU A 44 -7.11 4.57 -0.08
C LEU A 44 -8.37 4.98 -0.85
N ARG A 45 -9.49 4.28 -0.67
CA ARG A 45 -10.81 4.62 -1.26
C ARG A 45 -11.29 6.03 -0.90
N LYS A 46 -10.82 6.58 0.23
CA LYS A 46 -11.12 7.97 0.62
C LYS A 46 -10.62 9.00 -0.41
N GLN A 47 -9.65 8.62 -1.24
CA GLN A 47 -8.98 9.53 -2.18
C GLN A 47 -8.82 8.97 -3.61
N ASN A 48 -9.11 7.67 -3.81
CA ASN A 48 -8.90 6.96 -5.07
C ASN A 48 -10.15 6.16 -5.42
N PHE A 49 -10.40 5.98 -6.72
CA PHE A 49 -11.38 5.01 -7.18
C PHE A 49 -10.72 3.63 -7.27
N ILE A 50 -11.23 2.68 -6.49
CA ILE A 50 -10.83 1.27 -6.51
C ILE A 50 -12.12 0.47 -6.77
N PRO A 51 -12.27 -0.18 -7.92
CA PRO A 51 -13.45 -0.98 -8.22
C PRO A 51 -13.56 -2.20 -7.30
N GLU A 52 -14.78 -2.55 -6.88
CA GLU A 52 -15.05 -3.69 -5.98
C GLU A 52 -14.71 -5.05 -6.61
N ASP A 53 -14.83 -5.16 -7.93
CA ASP A 53 -14.60 -6.39 -8.69
C ASP A 53 -13.11 -6.75 -8.87
N VAL A 54 -12.20 -5.86 -8.44
CA VAL A 54 -10.74 -6.07 -8.56
C VAL A 54 -10.00 -5.83 -7.24
N GLU A 55 -10.70 -5.81 -6.10
CA GLU A 55 -10.09 -5.54 -4.79
C GLU A 55 -9.01 -6.55 -4.41
N ASP A 56 -9.16 -7.80 -4.81
CA ASP A 56 -8.18 -8.87 -4.62
C ASP A 56 -6.83 -8.53 -5.29
N LEU A 57 -6.87 -7.99 -6.50
CA LEU A 57 -5.65 -7.56 -7.20
C LEU A 57 -4.97 -6.37 -6.50
N TYR A 58 -5.77 -5.48 -5.90
CA TYR A 58 -5.24 -4.37 -5.11
C TYR A 58 -4.68 -4.84 -3.77
N ASP A 59 -5.34 -5.78 -3.10
CA ASP A 59 -4.92 -6.37 -1.82
C ASP A 59 -3.51 -6.97 -1.96
N GLU A 60 -3.32 -7.84 -2.95
CA GLU A 60 -2.02 -8.46 -3.26
C GLU A 60 -0.95 -7.39 -3.56
N ALA A 61 -1.25 -6.45 -4.47
CA ALA A 61 -0.29 -5.43 -4.88
C ALA A 61 0.13 -4.49 -3.74
N LEU A 62 -0.82 -4.11 -2.87
CA LEU A 62 -0.56 -3.20 -1.76
C LEU A 62 0.27 -3.87 -0.66
N LEU A 63 0.00 -5.13 -0.35
CA LEU A 63 0.76 -5.91 0.62
C LEU A 63 2.21 -6.12 0.16
N ASP A 64 2.41 -6.48 -1.11
CA ASP A 64 3.74 -6.62 -1.70
C ASP A 64 4.53 -5.31 -1.64
N GLU A 65 3.91 -4.20 -2.05
CA GLU A 65 4.54 -2.89 -2.06
C GLU A 65 4.85 -2.37 -0.65
N TYR A 66 4.00 -2.70 0.34
CA TYR A 66 4.28 -2.39 1.73
C TYR A 66 5.44 -3.22 2.29
N GLY A 67 5.50 -4.51 1.95
CA GLY A 67 6.62 -5.39 2.32
C GLY A 67 7.98 -4.86 1.80
N VAL A 68 8.00 -4.39 0.55
CA VAL A 68 9.18 -3.74 -0.06
C VAL A 68 9.53 -2.44 0.67
N TYR A 69 8.53 -1.59 0.94
CA TYR A 69 8.71 -0.33 1.66
C TYR A 69 9.31 -0.57 3.06
N PHE A 70 8.70 -1.45 3.85
CA PHE A 70 9.10 -1.79 5.21
C PHE A 70 10.54 -2.32 5.25
N SER A 71 10.86 -3.26 4.36
CA SER A 71 12.20 -3.86 4.26
C SER A 71 13.28 -2.83 3.90
N THR A 72 12.97 -1.91 2.97
CA THR A 72 13.88 -0.84 2.57
C THR A 72 14.13 0.14 3.70
N ARG A 73 13.08 0.53 4.43
CA ARG A 73 13.19 1.45 5.58
C ARG A 73 14.00 0.84 6.71
N LYS A 74 13.74 -0.43 7.05
CA LYS A 74 14.49 -1.16 8.10
C LYS A 74 15.98 -1.28 7.79
N LYS A 75 16.37 -1.43 6.52
CA LYS A 75 17.78 -1.46 6.09
C LYS A 75 18.48 -0.09 6.22
N GLY A 76 17.75 1.01 6.04
CA GLY A 76 18.29 2.37 6.22
C GLY A 76 18.43 2.82 7.69
N HIS A 77 17.85 2.06 8.63
CA HIS A 77 17.97 2.28 10.08
C HIS A 77 19.02 1.37 10.75
N ARG A 78 19.85 0.67 9.96
CA ARG A 78 20.88 -0.26 10.46
C ARG A 78 22.27 0.33 10.43
#